data_AF-A0A914ZFS7-F1
#
_entry.id   AF-A0A914ZFS7-F1
#
_cell.length_a   1.000
_cell.length_b   1.000
_cell.length_c   1.000
_cell.angle_alpha   90.00
_cell.angle_beta   90.00
_cell.angle_gamma   90.00
#
_symmetry.space_group_name_H-M   'P 1'
#
loop_
_entity.id
_entity.type
_entity.pdbx_description
1 polymer ?
#
loop_
_entity_poly.entity_id
_entity_poly.type
_entity_poly.pdbx_seq_one_letter_code
_entity_poly.pdbx_strand_id
1 'polypeptide(L)'
;METQKGWLKVAEDMLHPLGEDFDNLECNYIIDKNLITGLSLVDKGGKPFPSPKKDAFWDTQKITPLHTIATAYRTVESMTGSIADINLVKNVKELYMVPHKSKLIKMSDEEQRASYQKIDVKNGNQIKRRRSSNSENKVLNNLKQRITRINLNEITAETPLLI
;
A
#
# COMPACT_ATOMS: atom_id res chain seq x y z
N MET A 1 -36.63 -2.16 27.10
CA MET A 1 -36.67 -3.35 26.21
C MET A 1 -36.72 -3.00 24.73
N GLU A 2 -36.80 -1.73 24.32
CA GLU A 2 -37.00 -1.33 22.91
C GLU A 2 -35.72 -1.33 22.06
N THR A 3 -34.52 -1.24 22.66
CA THR A 3 -33.25 -1.13 21.92
C THR A 3 -32.75 -2.43 21.27
N GLN A 4 -33.25 -3.60 21.69
CA GLN A 4 -32.88 -4.89 21.07
C GLN A 4 -33.66 -5.17 19.78
N LYS A 5 -34.78 -4.46 19.56
CA LYS A 5 -35.69 -4.71 18.44
C LYS A 5 -35.12 -4.24 17.10
N GLY A 6 -34.27 -3.21 17.11
CA GLY A 6 -33.61 -2.69 15.90
C GLY A 6 -32.59 -3.66 15.29
N TRP A 7 -31.69 -4.23 16.11
CA TRP A 7 -30.72 -5.22 15.64
C TRP A 7 -31.38 -6.50 15.12
N LEU A 8 -32.49 -6.90 15.73
CA LEU A 8 -33.29 -8.02 15.24
C LEU A 8 -33.91 -7.72 13.87
N LYS A 9 -34.40 -6.49 13.64
CA LYS A 9 -34.96 -6.09 12.35
C LYS A 9 -33.89 -6.04 11.24
N VAL A 10 -32.69 -5.54 11.54
CA VAL A 10 -31.55 -5.62 10.61
C VAL A 10 -31.24 -7.08 10.24
N ALA A 11 -31.24 -8.00 11.22
CA ALA A 11 -31.01 -9.41 10.94
C ALA A 11 -32.13 -10.05 10.09
N GLU A 12 -33.38 -9.64 10.30
CA GLU A 12 -34.55 -10.05 9.51
C GLU A 12 -34.44 -9.55 8.06
N ASP A 13 -34.08 -8.28 7.85
CA ASP A 13 -33.95 -7.68 6.53
C ASP A 13 -32.77 -8.29 5.74
N MET A 14 -31.67 -8.63 6.43
CA MET A 14 -30.53 -9.32 5.82
C MET A 14 -30.78 -10.83 5.59
N LEU A 15 -31.82 -11.42 6.18
CA LEU A 15 -32.13 -12.85 6.01
C LEU A 15 -32.67 -13.13 4.61
N HIS A 16 -33.45 -12.20 4.04
CA HIS A 16 -34.04 -12.31 2.71
C HIS A 16 -33.64 -11.14 1.80
N PRO A 17 -32.36 -11.01 1.41
CA PRO A 17 -31.84 -9.85 0.69
C PRO A 17 -32.28 -9.78 -0.79
N LEU A 18 -33.05 -10.75 -1.28
CA LEU A 18 -33.52 -10.86 -2.67
C LEU A 18 -35.02 -10.53 -2.81
N GLY A 19 -35.64 -9.97 -1.78
CA GLY A 19 -37.04 -9.54 -1.80
C GLY A 19 -37.26 -8.23 -2.56
N GLU A 20 -38.40 -7.59 -2.31
CA GLU A 20 -38.81 -6.31 -2.90
C GLU A 20 -38.69 -5.12 -1.93
N ASP A 21 -38.10 -5.32 -0.74
CA ASP A 21 -37.90 -4.24 0.22
C ASP A 21 -36.87 -3.22 -0.30
N PHE A 22 -36.99 -1.97 0.10
CA PHE A 22 -36.15 -0.86 -0.39
C PHE A 22 -34.64 -1.05 -0.16
N ASP A 23 -34.26 -1.86 0.84
CA ASP A 23 -32.87 -2.15 1.18
C ASP A 23 -32.39 -3.52 0.62
N ASN A 24 -33.22 -4.22 -0.16
CA ASN A 24 -32.84 -5.46 -0.85
C ASN A 24 -31.97 -5.19 -2.09
N LEU A 25 -31.36 -6.26 -2.60
CA LEU A 25 -30.56 -6.19 -3.82
C LEU A 25 -31.45 -5.96 -5.04
N GLU A 26 -31.05 -5.00 -5.86
CA GLU A 26 -31.65 -4.70 -7.17
C GLU A 26 -31.32 -5.78 -8.20
N CYS A 27 -31.87 -6.98 -8.01
CA CYS A 27 -31.54 -8.16 -8.81
C CYS A 27 -31.87 -7.97 -10.30
N ASN A 28 -33.01 -7.35 -10.60
CA ASN A 28 -33.43 -7.05 -11.97
C ASN A 28 -32.40 -6.15 -12.68
N TYR A 29 -31.93 -5.10 -11.99
CA TYR A 29 -30.88 -4.23 -12.51
C TYR A 29 -29.58 -5.01 -12.80
N ILE A 30 -29.17 -5.87 -11.87
CA ILE A 30 -27.95 -6.67 -12.03
C ILE A 30 -28.08 -7.62 -13.23
N ILE A 31 -29.22 -8.27 -13.40
CA ILE A 31 -29.49 -9.18 -14.52
C ILE A 31 -29.41 -8.42 -15.85
N ASP A 32 -30.14 -7.31 -15.96
CA ASP A 32 -30.16 -6.49 -17.18
C ASP A 32 -28.75 -5.95 -17.49
N LYS A 33 -28.05 -5.47 -16.47
CA LYS A 33 -26.70 -4.93 -16.63
C LYS A 33 -25.70 -5.98 -17.08
N ASN A 34 -25.76 -7.17 -16.49
CA ASN A 34 -24.89 -8.29 -16.85
C ASN A 34 -25.17 -8.77 -18.27
N LEU A 35 -26.44 -8.91 -18.64
CA LEU A 35 -26.83 -9.32 -19.98
C LEU A 35 -26.32 -8.32 -21.04
N ILE A 36 -26.61 -7.03 -20.85
CA ILE A 36 -26.17 -5.98 -21.78
C ILE A 36 -24.64 -5.92 -21.86
N THR A 37 -23.94 -5.99 -20.72
CA THR A 37 -22.47 -5.91 -20.66
C THR A 37 -21.82 -7.13 -21.30
N GLY A 38 -22.31 -8.33 -21.00
CA GLY A 38 -21.81 -9.58 -21.56
C GLY A 38 -22.00 -9.64 -23.07
N LEU A 39 -23.20 -9.32 -23.58
CA LEU A 39 -23.46 -9.25 -25.02
C LEU A 39 -22.61 -8.17 -25.70
N SER A 40 -22.50 -6.98 -25.09
CA SER A 40 -21.65 -5.91 -25.62
C SER A 40 -20.17 -6.30 -25.67
N LEU A 41 -19.69 -7.08 -24.71
CA LEU A 41 -18.31 -7.53 -24.66
C LEU A 41 -18.01 -8.52 -25.79
N VAL A 42 -18.89 -9.48 -26.06
CA VAL A 42 -18.68 -10.45 -27.15
C VAL A 42 -18.85 -9.80 -28.52
N ASP A 43 -19.87 -8.94 -28.68
CA ASP A 43 -20.15 -8.23 -29.93
C ASP A 43 -19.05 -7.20 -30.29
N LYS A 44 -18.60 -6.41 -29.31
CA LYS A 44 -17.58 -5.36 -29.54
C LYS A 44 -16.15 -5.83 -29.27
N GLY A 45 -15.95 -6.93 -28.56
CA GLY A 45 -14.63 -7.46 -28.16
C GLY A 45 -13.88 -8.17 -29.28
N GLY A 46 -14.54 -8.45 -30.41
CA GLY A 46 -13.86 -8.88 -31.65
C GLY A 46 -13.17 -7.73 -32.41
N LYS A 47 -13.28 -6.48 -31.95
CA LYS A 47 -12.62 -5.34 -32.57
C LYS A 47 -11.11 -5.36 -32.27
N PRO A 48 -10.26 -4.96 -33.23
CA PRO A 48 -8.82 -4.91 -33.00
C PRO A 48 -8.51 -3.95 -31.85
N PHE A 49 -7.63 -4.40 -30.95
CA PHE A 49 -7.09 -3.58 -29.88
C PHE A 49 -6.52 -2.26 -30.44
N PRO A 50 -6.58 -1.15 -29.69
CA PRO A 50 -5.86 0.05 -30.10
C PRO A 50 -4.39 -0.29 -30.32
N SER A 51 -3.77 0.31 -31.35
CA SER A 51 -2.38 0.04 -31.65
C SER A 51 -1.50 0.37 -30.43
N PRO A 52 -0.54 -0.49 -30.08
CA PRO A 52 0.34 -0.25 -28.95
C PRO A 52 1.15 1.02 -29.19
N LYS A 53 1.10 1.94 -28.23
CA LYS A 53 1.87 3.20 -28.23
C LYS A 53 2.60 3.31 -26.90
N LYS A 54 3.81 3.87 -26.95
CA LYS A 54 4.54 4.25 -25.73
C LYS A 54 3.72 5.27 -24.96
N ASP A 55 3.54 5.05 -23.67
CA ASP A 55 2.85 6.00 -22.80
C ASP A 55 3.78 7.16 -22.40
N ALA A 56 3.22 8.18 -21.74
CA ALA A 56 3.94 9.39 -21.34
C ALA A 56 5.11 9.15 -20.37
N PHE A 57 5.13 7.99 -19.71
CA PHE A 57 6.15 7.63 -18.72
C PHE A 57 7.11 6.54 -19.21
N TRP A 58 7.05 6.13 -20.49
CA TRP A 58 7.80 5.00 -21.04
C TRP A 58 9.31 5.06 -20.77
N ASP A 59 9.94 6.23 -20.89
CA ASP A 59 11.38 6.42 -20.66
C ASP A 59 11.72 6.96 -19.24
N THR A 60 10.74 7.01 -18.33
CA THR A 60 10.90 7.62 -17.01
C THR A 60 11.16 6.57 -15.92
N GLN A 61 12.30 6.68 -15.24
CA GLN A 61 12.68 5.73 -14.17
C GLN A 61 11.86 5.90 -12.87
N LYS A 62 11.36 7.12 -12.61
CA LYS A 62 10.55 7.43 -11.41
C LYS A 62 9.28 8.17 -11.81
N ILE A 63 8.14 7.50 -11.66
CA ILE A 63 6.83 8.08 -11.91
C ILE A 63 6.35 8.80 -10.65
N THR A 64 5.96 10.06 -10.80
CA THR A 64 5.26 10.85 -9.77
C THR A 64 3.89 11.21 -10.31
N PRO A 65 2.82 10.49 -9.90
CA PRO A 65 1.46 10.81 -10.29
C PRO A 65 1.10 12.24 -9.94
N LEU A 66 0.35 12.90 -10.82
CA LEU A 66 -0.15 14.24 -10.56
C LEU A 66 -1.38 14.15 -9.67
N HIS A 67 -1.44 15.03 -8.67
CA HIS A 67 -2.57 15.17 -7.77
C HIS A 67 -3.24 16.52 -8.00
N THR A 68 -4.55 16.56 -7.81
CA THR A 68 -5.26 17.84 -7.71
C THR A 68 -4.81 18.58 -6.46
N ILE A 69 -4.91 19.91 -6.44
CA ILE A 69 -4.48 20.73 -5.28
C ILE A 69 -5.13 20.22 -3.98
N ALA A 70 -6.43 19.90 -4.01
CA ALA A 70 -7.16 19.38 -2.86
C ALA A 70 -6.65 18.02 -2.35
N THR A 71 -6.10 17.17 -3.25
CA THR A 71 -5.59 15.84 -2.88
C THR A 71 -4.09 15.86 -2.58
N ALA A 72 -3.34 16.86 -3.05
CA ALA A 72 -1.90 16.98 -2.84
C ALA A 72 -1.54 17.21 -1.37
N TYR A 73 -2.43 17.82 -0.58
CA TYR A 73 -2.23 18.00 0.85
C TYR A 73 -2.56 16.76 1.68
N ARG A 74 -3.16 15.72 1.08
CA ARG A 74 -3.40 14.46 1.77
C ARG A 74 -2.08 13.73 1.95
N THR A 75 -1.74 13.39 3.18
CA THR A 75 -0.59 12.55 3.46
C THR A 75 -0.81 11.18 2.83
N VAL A 76 0.03 10.82 1.87
CA VAL A 76 0.11 9.45 1.34
C VAL A 76 1.30 8.78 2.01
N GLU A 77 1.02 8.04 3.07
CA GLU A 77 2.03 7.17 3.68
C GLU A 77 1.99 5.83 2.94
N SER A 78 3.04 5.56 2.19
CA SER A 78 3.23 4.22 1.65
C SER A 78 3.25 3.22 2.80
N MET A 79 2.43 2.17 2.71
CA MET A 79 2.42 1.12 3.71
C MET A 79 3.81 0.48 3.80
N THR A 80 4.55 0.83 4.84
CA THR A 80 5.79 0.19 5.22
C THR A 80 5.45 -0.85 6.28
N GLY A 81 5.90 -2.09 6.09
CA GLY A 81 5.57 -3.16 7.05
C GLY A 81 6.08 -2.81 8.45
N SER A 82 5.40 -3.27 9.50
CA SER A 82 5.72 -2.94 10.90
C SER A 82 7.15 -3.29 11.35
N ILE A 83 7.84 -4.14 10.58
CA ILE A 83 9.22 -4.59 10.83
C ILE A 83 10.25 -3.87 9.92
N ALA A 84 9.80 -3.05 8.95
CA ALA A 84 10.64 -2.46 7.91
C ALA A 84 11.83 -1.65 8.47
N ASP A 85 11.61 -0.95 9.58
CA ASP A 85 12.60 -0.12 10.26
C ASP A 85 13.23 -0.78 11.51
N ILE A 86 12.88 -2.04 11.81
CA ILE A 86 13.52 -2.76 12.92
C ILE A 86 14.95 -3.10 12.53
N ASN A 87 15.88 -2.30 13.05
CA ASN A 87 17.28 -2.64 13.05
C ASN A 87 17.60 -3.45 14.32
N LEU A 88 17.38 -4.76 14.26
CA LEU A 88 17.66 -5.73 15.34
C LEU A 88 19.10 -5.62 15.88
N VAL A 89 20.00 -5.00 15.11
CA VAL A 89 21.45 -5.03 15.32
C VAL A 89 22.00 -3.76 15.97
N LYS A 90 21.24 -2.64 16.06
CA LYS A 90 21.74 -1.45 16.78
C LYS A 90 21.99 -1.72 18.26
N ASN A 91 21.20 -2.63 18.85
CA ASN A 91 21.23 -2.91 20.28
C ASN A 91 21.96 -4.21 20.64
N VAL A 92 22.46 -4.96 19.64
CA VAL A 92 23.12 -6.24 19.86
C VAL A 92 24.41 -6.30 19.03
N LYS A 93 25.54 -6.08 19.70
CA LYS A 93 26.89 -6.15 19.08
C LYS A 93 27.31 -7.59 18.79
N GLU A 94 26.83 -8.54 19.59
CA GLU A 94 27.24 -9.94 19.57
C GLU A 94 26.02 -10.82 19.79
N LEU A 95 25.75 -11.75 18.86
CA LEU A 95 24.68 -12.74 18.99
C LEU A 95 25.30 -14.10 19.33
N TYR A 96 24.76 -14.76 20.34
CA TYR A 96 25.07 -16.14 20.64
C TYR A 96 24.01 -17.03 20.02
N MET A 97 24.42 -17.88 19.08
CA MET A 97 23.57 -18.93 18.54
C MET A 97 23.72 -20.17 19.38
N VAL A 98 22.59 -20.66 19.86
CA VAL A 98 22.49 -21.85 20.70
C VAL A 98 21.46 -22.81 20.11
N PRO A 99 21.70 -24.13 20.21
CA PRO A 99 20.68 -25.12 19.86
C PRO A 99 19.38 -24.90 20.65
N HIS A 100 18.25 -25.24 20.05
CA HIS A 100 16.96 -25.17 20.73
C HIS A 100 16.93 -26.06 21.98
N LYS A 101 16.18 -25.65 23.02
CA LYS A 101 16.08 -26.35 24.32
C LYS A 101 15.82 -27.85 24.22
N SER A 102 15.02 -28.29 23.25
CA SER A 102 14.71 -29.71 23.03
C SER A 102 15.91 -30.55 22.58
N LYS A 103 16.92 -29.92 21.98
CA LYS A 103 18.18 -30.55 21.58
C LYS A 103 19.22 -30.45 22.69
N LEU A 104 19.27 -29.33 23.42
CA LEU A 104 20.19 -29.14 24.55
C LEU A 104 20.00 -30.19 25.65
N ILE A 105 18.75 -30.53 26.00
CA ILE A 105 18.44 -31.54 27.03
C ILE A 105 19.01 -32.93 26.70
N LYS A 106 19.28 -33.21 25.42
CA LYS A 106 19.80 -34.50 24.94
C LYS A 106 21.31 -34.54 24.79
N MET A 107 22.00 -33.42 24.97
CA MET A 107 23.44 -33.27 24.75
C MET A 107 24.18 -33.22 26.08
N SER A 108 25.39 -33.77 26.13
CA SER A 108 26.25 -33.66 27.32
C SER A 108 26.73 -32.22 27.53
N ASP A 109 27.16 -31.87 28.73
CA ASP A 109 27.61 -30.51 29.06
C ASP A 109 28.79 -30.05 28.19
N GLU A 110 29.63 -30.99 27.73
CA GLU A 110 30.75 -30.73 26.84
C GLU A 110 30.30 -30.40 25.41
N GLU A 111 29.31 -31.15 24.91
CA GLU A 111 28.71 -30.92 23.60
C GLU A 111 27.89 -29.62 23.55
N GLN A 112 27.21 -29.29 24.66
CA GLN A 112 26.50 -28.03 24.81
C GLN A 112 27.48 -26.86 24.70
N ARG A 113 28.61 -26.91 25.41
CA ARG A 113 29.66 -25.87 25.37
C ARG A 113 30.27 -25.71 23.98
N ALA A 114 30.50 -26.81 23.26
CA ALA A 114 31.00 -26.78 21.89
C ALA A 114 29.99 -26.22 20.87
N SER A 115 28.69 -26.27 21.18
CA SER A 115 27.62 -25.83 20.27
C SER A 115 27.36 -24.31 20.27
N TYR A 116 27.92 -23.56 21.22
CA TYR A 116 27.77 -22.11 21.28
C TYR A 116 28.57 -21.44 20.15
N GLN A 117 27.89 -20.72 19.26
CA GLN A 117 28.54 -19.94 18.21
C GLN A 117 28.31 -18.44 18.42
N LYS A 118 29.41 -17.69 18.55
CA LYS A 118 29.40 -16.23 18.65
C LYS A 118 29.45 -15.62 17.25
N ILE A 119 28.49 -14.75 16.94
CA ILE A 119 28.39 -14.07 15.65
C ILE A 119 28.55 -12.56 15.87
N ASP A 120 29.54 -11.95 15.20
CA ASP A 120 29.66 -10.49 15.11
C ASP A 120 28.74 -9.95 14.02
N VAL A 121 27.80 -9.10 14.43
CA VAL A 121 26.69 -8.64 13.60
C VAL A 121 27.01 -7.29 12.91
N LYS A 122 28.18 -6.69 13.18
CA LYS A 122 28.58 -5.37 12.66
C LYS A 122 28.68 -5.31 11.12
N ASN A 123 29.15 -6.38 10.48
CA ASN A 123 29.46 -6.38 9.04
C ASN A 123 28.21 -6.46 8.15
N GLY A 124 27.10 -7.05 8.62
CA GLY A 124 25.84 -7.13 7.87
C GLY A 124 25.14 -5.79 7.64
N ASN A 125 25.48 -4.76 8.43
CA ASN A 125 24.79 -3.46 8.43
C ASN A 125 25.32 -2.44 7.42
N GLN A 126 26.55 -2.56 6.93
CA GLN A 126 27.14 -1.56 6.05
C GLN A 126 26.53 -1.58 4.63
N ILE A 127 25.97 -2.72 4.22
CA ILE A 127 25.43 -2.92 2.87
C ILE A 127 24.11 -2.17 2.65
N LYS A 128 23.23 -2.05 3.67
CA LYS A 128 21.93 -1.36 3.53
C LYS A 128 22.04 0.17 3.53
N ARG A 129 22.98 0.76 4.28
CA ARG A 129 23.10 2.23 4.42
C ARG A 129 23.60 2.96 3.17
N ARG A 130 24.34 2.29 2.29
CA ARG A 130 24.90 2.92 1.08
C ARG A 130 23.85 3.18 -0.01
N ARG A 131 22.68 2.54 0.03
CA ARG A 131 21.65 2.67 -1.02
C ARG A 131 20.63 3.79 -0.80
N SER A 132 20.31 4.17 0.44
CA SER A 132 19.20 5.13 0.72
C SER A 132 19.63 6.60 0.79
N SER A 133 20.85 6.90 1.26
CA SER A 133 21.23 8.28 1.64
C SER A 133 21.58 9.22 0.47
N ASN A 134 21.99 8.70 -0.69
CA ASN A 134 22.51 9.52 -1.79
C ASN A 134 21.44 10.05 -2.76
N SER A 135 20.29 9.39 -2.90
CA SER A 135 19.26 9.78 -3.88
C SER A 135 18.23 10.75 -3.29
N GLU A 136 17.81 10.57 -2.03
CA GLU A 136 16.75 11.35 -1.39
C GLU A 136 17.14 12.81 -1.16
N ASN A 137 18.37 13.06 -0.69
CA ASN A 137 18.88 14.40 -0.43
C ASN A 137 18.99 15.26 -1.70
N LYS A 138 19.30 14.64 -2.85
CA LYS A 138 19.42 15.36 -4.14
C LYS A 138 18.05 15.78 -4.67
N VAL A 139 17.02 14.94 -4.51
CA VAL A 139 15.66 15.24 -4.96
C VAL A 139 15.01 16.35 -4.14
N LEU A 140 15.16 16.30 -2.81
CA LEU A 140 14.62 17.31 -1.90
C LEU A 140 15.23 18.70 -2.13
N ASN A 141 16.54 18.78 -2.38
CA ASN A 141 17.22 20.05 -2.65
C ASN A 141 16.79 20.66 -3.99
N ASN A 142 16.59 19.85 -5.03
CA ASN A 142 16.07 20.32 -6.32
C ASN A 142 14.62 20.79 -6.24
N LEU A 143 13.78 20.16 -5.40
CA LEU A 143 12.39 20.56 -5.21
C LEU A 143 12.29 21.93 -4.52
N LYS A 144 13.08 22.15 -3.46
CA LYS A 144 13.14 23.44 -2.76
C LYS A 144 13.54 24.59 -3.69
N GLN A 145 14.46 24.35 -4.63
CA GLN A 145 14.87 25.34 -5.63
C GLN A 145 13.82 25.62 -6.72
N ARG A 146 12.90 24.68 -6.98
CA ARG A 146 11.83 24.85 -7.98
C ARG A 146 10.61 25.55 -7.40
N ILE A 147 10.27 25.27 -6.14
CA ILE A 147 9.11 25.89 -5.46
C ILE A 147 9.33 27.38 -5.24
N THR A 148 10.56 27.82 -4.97
CA THR A 148 10.88 29.26 -4.81
C THR A 148 10.72 30.08 -6.09
N ARG A 149 10.54 29.45 -7.27
CA ARG A 149 10.35 30.12 -8.56
C ARG A 149 8.89 30.25 -8.97
N ILE A 150 7.95 29.65 -8.24
CA ILE A 150 6.53 29.71 -8.57
C ILE A 150 5.92 30.92 -7.84
N ASN A 151 5.58 31.97 -8.58
CA ASN A 151 4.89 33.13 -8.05
C ASN A 151 3.41 32.78 -7.82
N LEU A 152 3.05 32.48 -6.57
CA LEU A 152 1.71 32.05 -6.16
C LEU A 152 0.62 33.12 -6.40
N ASN A 153 1.01 34.37 -6.65
CA ASN A 153 0.07 35.48 -6.85
C ASN A 153 -0.64 35.44 -8.22
N GLU A 154 -0.09 34.74 -9.21
CA GLU A 154 -0.68 34.65 -10.56
C GLU A 154 -1.80 33.60 -10.68
N ILE A 155 -1.96 32.72 -9.68
CA ILE A 155 -2.92 31.59 -9.73
C ILE A 155 -4.33 32.01 -9.26
N THR A 156 -4.46 33.17 -8.60
CA THR A 156 -5.72 33.58 -7.95
C THR A 156 -6.67 34.42 -8.83
N ALA A 157 -6.30 34.75 -10.07
CA ALA A 157 -7.00 35.78 -10.83
C ALA A 157 -8.21 35.33 -11.65
N GLU A 158 -8.45 34.04 -11.93
CA GLU A 158 -9.52 33.66 -12.86
C GLU A 158 -10.28 32.39 -12.48
N THR A 159 -11.18 32.47 -11.50
CA THR A 159 -12.37 31.61 -11.46
C THR A 159 -13.56 32.36 -10.83
N PRO A 160 -14.49 32.94 -11.62
CA PRO A 160 -15.72 33.45 -11.06
C PRO A 160 -16.60 32.26 -10.63
N LEU A 161 -16.81 32.14 -9.33
CA LEU A 161 -17.78 31.20 -8.74
C LEU A 161 -19.19 31.62 -9.16
N LEU A 162 -19.79 30.88 -10.09
CA LEU A 162 -21.23 30.90 -10.32
C LEU A 162 -21.89 30.06 -9.21
N ILE A 163 -22.51 30.77 -8.25
CA ILE A 163 -23.54 30.22 -7.36
C ILE A 163 -24.84 30.13 -8.16
#